data_AF-A0A822GFQ9-F1
#
_entry.id   AF-A0A822GFQ9-F1
#
_cell.length_a   1.000
_cell.length_b   1.000
_cell.length_c   1.000
_cell.angle_alpha   90.00
_cell.angle_beta   90.00
_cell.angle_gamma   90.00
#
_symmetry.space_group_name_H-M   'P 1'
#
loop_
_entity.id
_entity.type
_entity.pdbx_description
1 polymer ?
#
loop_
_entity_poly.entity_id
_entity_poly.type
_entity_poly.pdbx_seq_one_letter_code
_entity_poly.pdbx_strand_id
1 'polypeptide(L)'
;MTWEEIVDKKRKALFALIPEKWRIPSDQLPPESERSVISFIEQSNLLTAEELAITALKVNELSGKIASGEYTATQVCQAYCHRATIAHQLVNCLTEICFDAALEQAKELDEYFQKHGRTVGLLHGVPISLKDQLRVKGLESCIGYVSFLGKVDGDESILTELLRKA
;
A
#
# COMPACT_ATOMS: atom_id res chain seq x y z
N MET A 1 26.46 -9.97 12.89
CA MET A 1 25.06 -10.27 12.57
C MET A 1 25.08 -11.11 11.30
N THR A 2 24.46 -12.29 11.30
CA THR A 2 24.35 -13.13 10.11
C THR A 2 23.30 -12.54 9.16
N TRP A 3 23.24 -13.02 7.90
CA TRP A 3 22.26 -12.52 6.95
C TRP A 3 20.82 -12.89 7.37
N GLU A 4 20.65 -14.05 8.03
CA GLU A 4 19.38 -14.51 8.60
C GLU A 4 18.86 -13.55 9.67
N GLU A 5 19.74 -13.11 10.58
CA GLU A 5 19.40 -12.15 11.63
C GLU A 5 19.00 -10.78 11.04
N ILE A 6 19.67 -10.34 9.97
CA ILE A 6 19.32 -9.08 9.27
C ILE A 6 17.93 -9.19 8.64
N VAL A 7 17.64 -10.29 7.94
CA VAL A 7 16.35 -10.53 7.29
C VAL A 7 15.22 -10.65 8.31
N ASP A 8 15.43 -11.39 9.41
CA ASP A 8 14.45 -11.53 10.48
C ASP A 8 14.12 -10.16 11.12
N LYS A 9 15.16 -9.35 11.40
CA LYS A 9 14.97 -7.98 11.88
C LYS A 9 14.13 -7.14 10.91
N LYS A 10 14.41 -7.20 9.61
CA LYS A 10 13.64 -6.46 8.59
C LYS A 10 12.18 -6.91 8.54
N ARG A 11 11.92 -8.22 8.51
CA ARG A 11 10.56 -8.77 8.50
C ARG A 11 9.76 -8.36 9.74
N LYS A 12 10.38 -8.42 10.92
CA LYS A 12 9.75 -7.96 12.17
C LYS A 12 9.44 -6.47 12.15
N ALA A 13 10.37 -5.65 11.64
CA ALA A 13 10.15 -4.21 11.50
C ALA A 13 8.99 -3.90 10.55
N LEU A 14 8.92 -4.56 9.38
CA LEU A 14 7.81 -4.41 8.43
C LEU A 14 6.48 -4.86 9.02
N PHE A 15 6.44 -6.03 9.66
CA PHE A 15 5.22 -6.54 10.29
C PHE A 15 4.72 -5.62 11.41
N ALA A 16 5.63 -4.98 12.15
CA ALA A 16 5.27 -4.00 13.17
C ALA A 16 4.59 -2.74 12.60
N LEU A 17 4.81 -2.40 11.32
CA LEU A 17 4.14 -1.30 10.63
C LEU A 17 2.69 -1.64 10.24
N ILE A 18 2.27 -2.91 10.31
CA ILE A 18 0.88 -3.30 10.10
C ILE A 18 0.07 -2.93 11.36
N PRO A 19 -0.94 -2.05 11.25
CA PRO A 19 -1.84 -1.74 12.35
C PRO A 19 -2.47 -3.00 12.94
N GLU A 20 -2.55 -3.10 14.26
CA GLU A 20 -3.07 -4.30 14.93
C GLU A 20 -4.49 -4.65 14.48
N LYS A 21 -5.33 -3.64 14.25
CA LYS A 21 -6.70 -3.78 13.73
C LYS A 21 -6.78 -4.41 12.32
N TRP A 22 -5.68 -4.47 11.58
CA TRP A 22 -5.58 -5.01 10.22
C TRP A 22 -4.77 -6.32 10.16
N ARG A 23 -4.40 -6.88 11.32
CA ARG A 23 -3.75 -8.19 11.39
C ARG A 23 -4.79 -9.29 11.31
N ILE A 24 -4.52 -10.30 10.49
CA ILE A 24 -5.41 -11.46 10.33
C ILE A 24 -5.36 -12.27 11.63
N PRO A 25 -6.50 -12.56 12.28
CA PRO A 25 -6.54 -13.45 13.43
C PRO A 25 -5.97 -14.83 13.09
N SER A 26 -5.19 -15.43 13.98
CA SER A 26 -4.51 -16.70 13.71
C SER A 26 -5.46 -17.85 13.37
N ASP A 27 -6.70 -17.81 13.88
CA ASP A 27 -7.77 -18.77 13.61
C ASP A 27 -8.46 -18.57 12.25
N GLN A 28 -8.25 -17.41 11.61
CA GLN A 28 -8.78 -17.10 10.27
C GLN A 28 -7.74 -17.27 9.16
N LEU A 29 -6.47 -17.52 9.50
CA LEU A 29 -5.44 -17.79 8.51
C LEU A 29 -5.76 -19.08 7.73
N PRO A 30 -5.47 -19.13 6.42
CA PRO A 30 -5.63 -20.34 5.65
C PRO A 30 -4.72 -21.45 6.20
N PRO A 31 -5.15 -22.72 6.17
CA PRO A 31 -4.33 -23.83 6.63
C PRO A 31 -3.08 -23.97 5.76
N GLU A 32 -2.00 -24.55 6.29
CA GLU A 32 -0.75 -24.77 5.54
C GLU A 32 -0.92 -25.64 4.28
N SER A 33 -1.98 -26.44 4.21
CA SER A 33 -2.33 -27.24 3.04
C SER A 33 -2.91 -26.41 1.88
N GLU A 34 -3.42 -25.20 2.15
CA GLU A 34 -3.98 -24.31 1.15
C GLU A 34 -2.88 -23.84 0.19
N ARG A 35 -3.13 -23.97 -1.11
CA ARG A 35 -2.15 -23.63 -2.15
C ARG A 35 -2.50 -22.33 -2.86
N SER A 36 -3.73 -21.84 -2.69
CA SER A 36 -4.20 -20.62 -3.32
C SER A 36 -4.96 -19.75 -2.34
N VAL A 37 -4.55 -18.49 -2.26
CA VAL A 37 -5.20 -17.47 -1.42
C VAL A 37 -5.85 -16.37 -2.28
N ILE A 38 -6.04 -16.63 -3.58
CA ILE A 38 -6.55 -15.62 -4.53
C ILE A 38 -7.94 -15.13 -4.13
N SER A 39 -8.83 -16.01 -3.67
CA SER A 39 -10.19 -15.68 -3.24
C SER A 39 -10.31 -15.38 -1.75
N PHE A 40 -9.20 -15.41 -1.00
CA PHE A 40 -9.22 -15.34 0.45
C PHE A 40 -9.81 -14.01 0.92
N ILE A 41 -9.36 -12.89 0.33
CA ILE A 41 -9.76 -11.55 0.77
C ILE A 41 -11.27 -11.37 0.64
N GLU A 42 -11.85 -11.79 -0.48
CA GLU A 42 -13.28 -11.69 -0.76
C GLU A 42 -14.14 -12.60 0.12
N GLN A 43 -13.57 -13.68 0.67
CA GLN A 43 -14.27 -14.67 1.51
C GLN A 43 -14.07 -14.45 3.02
N SER A 44 -13.03 -13.69 3.40
CA SER A 44 -12.55 -13.59 4.79
C SER A 44 -13.34 -12.60 5.68
N ASN A 45 -14.24 -11.79 5.11
CA ASN A 45 -14.94 -10.69 5.80
C ASN A 45 -14.01 -9.68 6.53
N LEU A 46 -12.71 -9.67 6.19
CA LEU A 46 -11.72 -8.76 6.80
C LEU A 46 -11.87 -7.32 6.30
N LEU A 47 -12.31 -7.15 5.05
CA LEU A 47 -12.63 -5.85 4.46
C LEU A 47 -14.11 -5.55 4.61
N THR A 48 -14.43 -4.28 4.81
CA THR A 48 -15.79 -3.77 4.72
C THR A 48 -16.33 -3.86 3.28
N ALA A 49 -17.65 -3.78 3.12
CA ALA A 49 -18.28 -3.77 1.80
C ALA A 49 -17.81 -2.59 0.93
N GLU A 50 -17.57 -1.42 1.54
CA GLU A 50 -17.04 -0.24 0.86
C GLU A 50 -15.58 -0.47 0.42
N GLU A 51 -14.72 -0.99 1.29
CA GLU A 51 -13.33 -1.30 0.93
C GLU A 51 -13.27 -2.30 -0.22
N LEU A 52 -14.07 -3.37 -0.18
CA LEU A 52 -14.19 -4.34 -1.27
C LEU A 52 -14.65 -3.69 -2.57
N ALA A 53 -15.65 -2.81 -2.51
CA ALA A 53 -16.16 -2.10 -3.68
C ALA A 53 -15.09 -1.19 -4.29
N ILE A 54 -14.40 -0.38 -3.48
CA ILE A 54 -13.33 0.52 -3.92
C ILE A 54 -12.22 -0.27 -4.61
N THR A 55 -11.72 -1.31 -3.95
CA THR A 55 -10.52 -2.03 -4.41
C THR A 55 -10.80 -3.08 -5.49
N ALA A 56 -12.06 -3.27 -5.88
CA ALA A 56 -12.47 -4.06 -7.04
C ALA A 56 -12.59 -3.24 -8.35
N LEU A 57 -12.55 -1.91 -8.27
CA LEU A 57 -12.68 -1.03 -9.44
C LEU A 57 -11.44 -1.09 -10.34
N LYS A 58 -11.66 -0.93 -11.64
CA LYS A 58 -10.55 -0.65 -12.57
C LYS A 58 -10.06 0.77 -12.37
N VAL A 59 -8.79 1.02 -12.70
CA VAL A 59 -8.14 2.34 -12.50
C VAL A 59 -8.92 3.49 -13.15
N ASN A 60 -9.47 3.30 -14.34
CA ASN A 60 -10.26 4.32 -15.03
C ASN A 60 -11.61 4.62 -14.33
N GLU A 61 -12.21 3.61 -13.69
CA GLU A 61 -13.44 3.78 -12.92
C GLU A 61 -13.14 4.45 -11.58
N LEU A 62 -12.09 4.00 -10.89
CA LEU A 62 -11.63 4.56 -9.63
C LEU A 62 -11.25 6.03 -9.76
N SER A 63 -10.39 6.38 -10.73
CA SER A 63 -10.02 7.78 -11.00
C SER A 63 -11.24 8.64 -11.35
N GLY A 64 -12.19 8.12 -12.13
CA GLY A 64 -13.45 8.81 -12.40
C GLY A 64 -14.29 9.10 -11.15
N LYS A 65 -14.40 8.13 -10.24
CA LYS A 65 -15.12 8.26 -8.97
C LYS A 65 -14.44 9.21 -7.98
N ILE A 66 -13.11 9.26 -7.98
CA ILE A 66 -12.38 10.25 -7.19
C ILE A 66 -12.60 11.65 -7.80
N ALA A 67 -12.46 11.78 -9.12
CA ALA A 67 -12.62 13.07 -9.81
C ALA A 67 -14.03 13.65 -9.73
N SER A 68 -15.06 12.80 -9.58
CA SER A 68 -16.44 13.24 -9.33
C SER A 68 -16.72 13.59 -7.86
N GLY A 69 -15.80 13.29 -6.94
CA GLY A 69 -15.98 13.42 -5.51
C GLY A 69 -16.88 12.33 -4.88
N GLU A 70 -17.15 11.23 -5.59
CA GLU A 70 -17.87 10.08 -5.03
C GLU A 70 -17.03 9.37 -3.94
N TYR A 71 -15.71 9.30 -4.15
CA TYR A 71 -14.75 8.84 -3.15
C TYR A 71 -13.68 9.90 -2.91
N THR A 72 -13.25 10.05 -1.67
CA THR A 72 -12.05 10.83 -1.34
C THR A 72 -10.78 10.01 -1.56
N ALA A 73 -9.66 10.69 -1.83
CA ALA A 73 -8.36 10.05 -1.90
C ALA A 73 -8.03 9.32 -0.59
N THR A 74 -8.42 9.87 0.57
CA THR A 74 -8.21 9.22 1.87
C THR A 74 -8.99 7.92 2.00
N GLN A 75 -10.28 7.87 1.60
CA GLN A 75 -11.08 6.64 1.61
C GLN A 75 -10.43 5.56 0.74
N VAL A 76 -10.02 5.96 -0.47
CA VAL A 76 -9.38 5.05 -1.42
C VAL A 76 -8.03 4.54 -0.87
N CYS A 77 -7.17 5.44 -0.39
CA CYS A 77 -5.87 5.06 0.17
C CYS A 77 -6.02 4.10 1.35
N GLN A 78 -6.96 4.36 2.27
CA GLN A 78 -7.21 3.49 3.41
C GLN A 78 -7.66 2.09 2.99
N ALA A 79 -8.58 1.99 2.03
CA ALA A 79 -9.05 0.70 1.52
C ALA A 79 -7.92 -0.13 0.88
N TYR A 80 -7.07 0.50 0.08
CA TYR A 80 -5.91 -0.17 -0.52
C TYR A 80 -4.85 -0.55 0.52
N CYS A 81 -4.58 0.28 1.53
CA CYS A 81 -3.64 -0.05 2.61
C CYS A 81 -4.13 -1.29 3.38
N HIS A 82 -5.40 -1.34 3.76
CA HIS A 82 -5.98 -2.47 4.47
C HIS A 82 -5.93 -3.76 3.61
N ARG A 83 -6.31 -3.68 2.33
CA ARG A 83 -6.19 -4.84 1.42
C ARG A 83 -4.74 -5.30 1.25
N ALA A 84 -3.80 -4.37 1.16
CA ALA A 84 -2.38 -4.66 1.03
C ALA A 84 -1.82 -5.36 2.28
N THR A 85 -2.26 -5.02 3.49
CA THR A 85 -1.82 -5.72 4.70
C THR A 85 -2.28 -7.17 4.74
N ILE A 86 -3.50 -7.44 4.28
CA ILE A 86 -4.03 -8.81 4.19
C ILE A 86 -3.20 -9.61 3.19
N ALA A 87 -3.00 -9.07 1.97
CA ALA A 87 -2.16 -9.71 0.97
C ALA A 87 -0.73 -9.95 1.48
N HIS A 88 -0.13 -8.98 2.16
CA HIS A 88 1.22 -9.11 2.70
C HIS A 88 1.33 -10.22 3.75
N GLN A 89 0.34 -10.37 4.64
CA GLN A 89 0.33 -11.44 5.63
C GLN A 89 0.19 -12.83 5.01
N LEU A 90 -0.43 -12.93 3.83
CA LEU A 90 -0.62 -14.20 3.11
C LEU A 90 0.57 -14.58 2.22
N VAL A 91 1.19 -13.60 1.55
CA VAL A 91 2.21 -13.87 0.50
C VAL A 91 3.51 -13.06 0.63
N ASN A 92 3.65 -12.25 1.69
CA ASN A 92 4.86 -11.45 1.97
C ASN A 92 5.29 -10.54 0.79
N CYS A 93 4.34 -9.82 0.18
CA CYS A 93 4.58 -9.07 -1.07
C CYS A 93 5.15 -7.63 -0.93
N LEU A 94 5.06 -7.00 0.25
CA LEU A 94 5.55 -5.64 0.48
C LEU A 94 6.98 -5.69 1.00
N THR A 95 7.90 -5.01 0.31
CA THR A 95 9.30 -4.83 0.76
C THR A 95 9.44 -3.65 1.71
N GLU A 96 8.64 -2.60 1.50
CA GLU A 96 8.49 -1.44 2.37
C GLU A 96 7.02 -1.09 2.57
N ILE A 97 6.69 -0.53 3.73
CA ILE A 97 5.35 -0.04 4.07
C ILE A 97 5.44 1.44 4.41
N CYS A 98 4.72 2.28 3.68
CA CYS A 98 4.70 3.74 3.88
C CYS A 98 3.26 4.30 3.99
N PHE A 99 2.38 3.58 4.68
CA PHE A 99 0.96 3.94 4.77
C PHE A 99 0.71 5.31 5.39
N ASP A 100 1.48 5.72 6.40
CA ASP A 100 1.31 7.04 7.02
C ASP A 100 1.58 8.17 6.02
N ALA A 101 2.69 8.07 5.26
CA ALA A 101 3.01 9.05 4.23
C ALA A 101 1.99 9.02 3.07
N ALA A 102 1.48 7.84 2.72
CA ALA A 102 0.44 7.70 1.69
C ALA A 102 -0.88 8.34 2.13
N LEU A 103 -1.30 8.11 3.38
CA LEU A 103 -2.51 8.71 3.95
C LEU A 103 -2.38 10.22 4.14
N GLU A 104 -1.20 10.72 4.50
CA GLU A 104 -0.98 12.16 4.61
C GLU A 104 -1.09 12.84 3.23
N GLN A 105 -0.48 12.25 2.20
CA GLN A 105 -0.64 12.74 0.84
C GLN A 105 -2.08 12.66 0.36
N ALA A 106 -2.82 11.61 0.72
CA ALA A 106 -4.23 11.49 0.38
C ALA A 106 -5.07 12.63 0.99
N LYS A 107 -4.80 13.03 2.23
CA LYS A 107 -5.45 14.20 2.85
C LYS A 107 -5.11 15.50 2.12
N GLU A 108 -3.85 15.72 1.76
CA GLU A 108 -3.44 16.91 0.98
C GLU A 108 -4.20 16.99 -0.36
N LEU A 109 -4.41 15.85 -1.02
CA LEU A 109 -5.17 15.76 -2.25
C LEU A 109 -6.66 16.06 -2.02
N ASP A 110 -7.25 15.55 -0.95
CA ASP A 110 -8.63 15.87 -0.57
C ASP A 110 -8.81 17.36 -0.27
N GLU A 111 -7.88 17.97 0.47
CA GLU A 111 -7.86 19.42 0.74
C GLU A 111 -7.71 20.23 -0.54
N TYR A 112 -6.84 19.80 -1.45
CA TYR A 112 -6.70 20.44 -2.75
C TYR A 112 -8.01 20.38 -3.55
N PHE A 113 -8.65 19.21 -3.59
CA PHE A 113 -9.91 19.03 -4.31
C PHE A 113 -11.02 19.90 -3.72
N GLN A 114 -11.17 19.91 -2.40
CA GLN A 114 -12.14 20.76 -1.70
C GLN A 114 -11.91 22.26 -1.99
N LYS A 115 -10.65 22.71 -2.02
CA LYS A 115 -10.30 24.11 -2.24
C LYS A 115 -10.45 24.56 -3.70
N HIS A 116 -10.14 23.70 -4.66
CA HIS A 116 -10.05 24.08 -6.07
C HIS A 116 -11.18 23.54 -6.94
N GLY A 117 -11.97 22.58 -6.45
CA GLY A 117 -13.05 21.93 -7.20
C GLY A 117 -12.57 21.11 -8.40
N ARG A 118 -11.30 20.71 -8.42
CA ARG A 118 -10.68 19.92 -9.50
C ARG A 118 -9.55 19.05 -8.95
N THR A 119 -9.20 18.00 -9.69
CA THR A 119 -8.07 17.13 -9.38
C THR A 119 -6.72 17.81 -9.68
N VAL A 120 -5.63 17.30 -9.08
CA VAL A 120 -4.26 17.75 -9.40
C VAL A 120 -3.79 17.22 -10.76
N GLY A 121 -4.34 16.10 -11.19
CA GLY A 121 -3.98 15.37 -12.40
C GLY A 121 -4.92 14.18 -12.66
N LEU A 122 -4.54 13.34 -13.61
CA LEU A 122 -5.24 12.12 -14.02
C LEU A 122 -5.17 11.00 -12.96
N LEU A 123 -4.13 10.98 -12.13
CA LEU A 123 -3.91 9.96 -11.09
C LEU A 123 -4.17 10.48 -9.68
N HIS A 124 -4.84 11.63 -9.56
CA HIS A 124 -5.23 12.20 -8.28
C HIS A 124 -5.93 11.16 -7.38
N GLY A 125 -5.32 10.88 -6.23
CA GLY A 125 -5.84 9.96 -5.22
C GLY A 125 -5.75 8.47 -5.56
N VAL A 126 -5.20 8.09 -6.72
CA VAL A 126 -5.04 6.68 -7.12
C VAL A 126 -3.82 6.07 -6.42
N PRO A 127 -3.97 5.00 -5.60
CA PRO A 127 -2.84 4.36 -4.95
C PRO A 127 -1.97 3.60 -5.94
N ILE A 128 -0.65 3.71 -5.79
CA ILE A 128 0.33 3.06 -6.66
C ILE A 128 1.34 2.30 -5.81
N SER A 129 1.50 1.01 -6.10
CA SER A 129 2.63 0.23 -5.58
C SER A 129 3.80 0.32 -6.55
N LEU A 130 5.02 0.47 -6.01
CA LEU A 130 6.24 0.56 -6.78
C LEU A 130 7.08 -0.69 -6.53
N LYS A 131 7.67 -1.23 -7.59
CA LYS A 131 8.68 -2.28 -7.44
C LYS A 131 9.90 -1.68 -6.73
N ASP A 132 10.50 -2.45 -5.83
CA ASP A 132 11.63 -2.08 -4.95
C ASP A 132 12.89 -1.53 -5.67
N GLN A 133 12.93 -1.59 -7.00
CA GLN A 133 13.98 -0.96 -7.81
C GLN A 133 13.79 0.56 -7.96
N LEU A 134 12.58 1.08 -7.66
CA LEU A 134 12.24 2.49 -7.73
C LEU A 134 12.40 3.11 -6.36
N ARG A 135 13.43 3.94 -6.22
CA ARG A 135 13.73 4.68 -5.00
C ARG A 135 12.58 5.61 -4.63
N VAL A 136 12.14 5.51 -3.38
CA VAL A 136 11.23 6.42 -2.70
C VAL A 136 12.02 7.07 -1.58
N LYS A 137 12.07 8.40 -1.57
CA LYS A 137 12.90 9.12 -0.61
C LYS A 137 12.49 8.79 0.82
N GLY A 138 13.46 8.44 1.67
CA GLY A 138 13.25 8.08 3.07
C GLY A 138 12.89 6.61 3.32
N LEU A 139 12.79 5.78 2.28
CA LEU A 139 12.64 4.32 2.40
C LEU A 139 13.93 3.60 1.96
N GLU A 140 14.02 2.30 2.25
CA GLU A 140 15.10 1.45 1.74
C GLU A 140 14.71 0.87 0.36
N SER A 141 15.70 0.65 -0.51
CA SER A 141 15.53 -0.10 -1.77
C SER A 141 16.52 -1.27 -1.79
N CYS A 142 16.08 -2.46 -1.40
CA CYS A 142 16.99 -3.61 -1.25
C CYS A 142 17.14 -4.44 -2.54
N ILE A 143 16.16 -4.37 -3.44
CA ILE A 143 16.06 -5.12 -4.69
C ILE A 143 16.24 -6.64 -4.46
N GLY A 144 15.83 -7.12 -3.28
CA GLY A 144 15.99 -8.53 -2.86
C GLY A 144 17.39 -8.91 -2.35
N TYR A 145 18.33 -7.97 -2.23
CA TYR A 145 19.67 -8.22 -1.70
C TYR A 145 19.79 -7.84 -0.22
N VAL A 146 20.14 -8.81 0.63
CA VAL A 146 20.33 -8.57 2.08
C VAL A 146 21.43 -7.54 2.37
N SER A 147 22.46 -7.47 1.51
CA SER A 147 23.56 -6.50 1.65
C SER A 147 23.14 -5.04 1.42
N PHE A 148 21.93 -4.81 0.93
CA PHE A 148 21.38 -3.46 0.71
C PHE A 148 20.40 -3.04 1.81
N LEU A 149 19.98 -3.95 2.70
CA LEU A 149 19.15 -3.60 3.86
C LEU A 149 19.89 -2.64 4.81
N GLY A 150 19.12 -1.74 5.44
CA GLY A 150 19.66 -0.71 6.33
C GLY A 150 20.19 0.54 5.62
N LYS A 151 20.08 0.63 4.29
CA LYS A 151 20.46 1.80 3.50
C LYS A 151 19.21 2.53 3.04
N VAL A 152 18.94 3.66 3.66
CA VAL A 152 17.81 4.54 3.31
C VAL A 152 18.21 5.42 2.13
N ASP A 153 17.35 5.50 1.13
CA ASP A 153 17.53 6.36 -0.03
C ASP A 153 17.24 7.82 0.30
N GLY A 154 18.21 8.70 0.04
CA GLY A 154 18.05 10.15 0.16
C GLY A 154 17.40 10.81 -1.06
N ASP A 155 17.40 10.09 -2.19
CA ASP A 155 16.91 10.55 -3.49
C ASP A 155 15.65 9.80 -3.90
N GLU A 156 14.83 10.43 -4.75
CA GLU A 156 13.66 9.81 -5.35
C GLU A 156 13.90 9.49 -6.84
N SER A 157 13.30 8.43 -7.35
CA SER A 157 13.38 8.12 -8.77
C SER A 157 12.50 9.07 -9.59
N ILE A 158 12.95 9.46 -10.79
CA ILE A 158 12.20 10.35 -11.70
C ILE A 158 10.77 9.84 -11.93
N LEU A 159 10.59 8.53 -12.12
CA LEU A 159 9.26 7.95 -12.30
C LEU A 159 8.37 8.18 -11.08
N THR A 160 8.90 8.00 -9.86
CA THR A 160 8.17 8.27 -8.62
C THR A 160 7.75 9.74 -8.54
N GLU A 161 8.65 10.67 -8.88
CA GLU A 161 8.32 12.11 -8.90
C GLU A 161 7.24 12.47 -9.91
N LEU A 162 7.26 11.85 -11.09
CA LEU A 162 6.25 12.06 -12.12
C LEU A 162 4.88 11.55 -11.66
N LEU A 163 4.83 10.37 -11.03
CA LEU A 163 3.60 9.78 -10.53
C LEU A 163 2.97 10.61 -9.39
N ARG A 164 3.77 11.24 -8.52
CA ARG A 164 3.24 12.15 -7.48
C ARG A 164 2.56 13.40 -8.05
N LYS A 165 2.94 13.83 -9.25
CA LYS A 165 2.40 15.02 -9.94
C LYS A 165 1.27 14.67 -10.92
N ALA A 166 0.98 13.39 -11.11
CA ALA A 166 0.16 12.87 -12.20
C ALA A 166 -1.34 12.89 -11.90
#